data_AF-A0A848YE99-F1
#
_entry.id   AF-A0A848YE99-F1
#
_cell.length_a   1.000
_cell.length_b   1.000
_cell.length_c   1.000
_cell.angle_alpha   90.00
_cell.angle_beta   90.00
_cell.angle_gamma   90.00
#
_symmetry.space_group_name_H-M   'P 1'
#
loop_
_entity.id
_entity.type
_entity.pdbx_description
1 polymer ?
#
loop_
_entity_poly.entity_id
_entity_poly.type
_entity_poly.pdbx_seq_one_letter_code
_entity_poly.pdbx_strand_id
1 'polypeptide(L)'
;VWRAGMQQLADRPNVVCKLSGLGTFLHRNDPEHIADMVAQAVALFGVERCLFGSNYPIEKLWTSYGDLFAAFKSAAGSLSETDQSYIFNDTAARVYRMAP
;
A
#
# COMPACT_ATOMS: atom_id res chain seq x y z
N VAL A 1 -5.62 -12.20 15.26
CA VAL A 1 -6.78 -11.28 15.14
C VAL A 1 -6.70 -10.42 13.88
N TRP A 2 -5.63 -9.65 13.64
CA TRP A 2 -5.49 -8.77 12.46
C TRP A 2 -5.81 -9.45 11.11
N ARG A 3 -5.10 -10.53 10.75
CA ARG A 3 -5.28 -11.20 9.46
C ARG A 3 -6.72 -11.69 9.22
N ALA A 4 -7.38 -12.22 10.25
CA ALA A 4 -8.78 -12.64 10.15
C ALA A 4 -9.72 -11.46 9.87
N GLY A 5 -9.48 -10.31 10.52
CA GLY A 5 -10.22 -9.08 10.25
C GLY A 5 -9.98 -8.55 8.83
N MET A 6 -8.72 -8.58 8.37
CA MET A 6 -8.38 -8.18 6.99
C MET A 6 -9.06 -9.08 5.95
N GLN A 7 -9.13 -10.40 6.18
CA GLN A 7 -9.85 -11.31 5.28
C GLN A 7 -11.34 -10.96 5.19
N GLN A 8 -12.00 -10.75 6.34
CA GLN A 8 -13.42 -10.41 6.36
C GLN A 8 -13.72 -9.09 5.62
N LEU A 9 -12.80 -8.12 5.66
CA LEU A 9 -12.88 -6.88 4.89
C LEU A 9 -12.62 -7.12 3.40
N ALA A 10 -11.64 -7.97 3.07
CA ALA A 10 -11.28 -8.30 1.70
C ALA A 10 -12.40 -9.03 0.95
N ASP A 11 -13.21 -9.83 1.65
CA ASP A 11 -14.41 -10.50 1.12
C ASP A 11 -15.50 -9.50 0.67
N ARG A 12 -15.38 -8.21 1.03
CA ARG A 12 -16.31 -7.16 0.60
C ARG A 12 -15.76 -6.45 -0.65
N PRO A 13 -16.40 -6.61 -1.82
CA PRO A 13 -15.86 -6.10 -3.09
C PRO A 13 -15.78 -4.56 -3.14
N ASN A 14 -16.53 -3.86 -2.29
CA ASN A 14 -16.54 -2.40 -2.19
C ASN A 14 -15.47 -1.83 -1.23
N VAL A 15 -14.67 -2.67 -0.58
CA VAL A 15 -13.60 -2.24 0.33
C VAL A 15 -12.26 -2.27 -0.39
N VAL A 16 -11.45 -1.23 -0.17
CA VAL A 16 -10.09 -1.06 -0.70
C VAL A 16 -9.08 -0.93 0.44
N CYS A 17 -7.82 -1.29 0.18
CA CYS A 17 -6.73 -1.21 1.14
C CYS A 17 -5.74 -0.09 0.79
N LYS A 18 -5.53 0.83 1.72
CA LYS A 18 -4.50 1.87 1.60
C LYS A 18 -3.22 1.40 2.27
N LEU A 19 -2.17 1.23 1.47
CA LEU A 19 -0.83 0.83 1.87
C LEU A 19 -0.08 2.07 2.38
N SER A 20 -0.20 2.34 3.68
CA SER A 20 0.20 3.61 4.29
C SER A 20 0.49 3.43 5.77
N GLY A 21 1.43 4.19 6.32
CA GLY A 21 1.71 4.21 7.76
C GLY A 21 2.40 2.97 8.32
N LEU A 22 3.02 2.14 7.45
CA LEU A 22 3.59 0.85 7.84
C LEU A 22 4.83 0.99 8.75
N GLY A 23 5.57 2.10 8.64
CA GLY A 23 6.72 2.40 9.50
C GLY A 23 6.35 3.02 10.85
N THR A 24 5.15 3.60 10.98
CA THR A 24 4.74 4.38 12.16
C THR A 24 4.90 3.61 13.47
N PHE A 25 4.46 2.35 13.53
CA PHE A 25 4.52 1.55 14.77
C PHE A 25 5.83 0.77 14.95
N LEU A 26 6.70 0.78 13.93
CA LEU A 26 8.05 0.21 13.98
C LEU A 26 9.11 1.28 14.28
N HIS A 27 8.74 2.56 14.23
CA HIS A 27 9.63 3.71 14.34
C HIS A 27 10.81 3.69 13.36
N ARG A 28 10.62 3.11 12.16
CA ARG A 28 11.62 3.04 11.10
C ARG A 28 10.96 2.81 9.72
N ASN A 29 11.66 3.19 8.66
CA ASN A 29 11.36 2.70 7.31
C ASN A 29 12.04 1.35 7.11
N ASP A 30 11.24 0.28 7.00
CA ASP A 30 11.71 -1.10 6.92
C ASP A 30 11.23 -1.74 5.60
N PRO A 31 12.12 -1.86 4.59
CA PRO A 31 11.74 -2.37 3.27
C PRO A 31 11.21 -3.81 3.28
N GLU A 32 11.72 -4.67 4.15
CA GLU A 32 11.27 -6.07 4.27
C GLU A 32 9.85 -6.11 4.83
N HIS A 33 9.60 -5.34 5.90
CA HIS A 33 8.25 -5.24 6.45
C HIS A 33 7.25 -4.64 5.45
N ILE A 34 7.66 -3.60 4.69
CA ILE A 34 6.81 -3.00 3.66
C ILE A 34 6.50 -4.03 2.57
N ALA A 35 7.50 -4.78 2.09
CA ALA A 35 7.31 -5.83 1.09
C ALA A 35 6.31 -6.90 1.57
N ASP A 36 6.46 -7.37 2.80
CA ASP A 36 5.56 -8.37 3.40
C ASP A 36 4.13 -7.86 3.52
N MET A 37 3.94 -6.62 3.97
CA MET A 37 2.61 -6.02 4.11
C MET A 37 1.94 -5.77 2.76
N VAL A 38 2.71 -5.30 1.76
CA VAL A 38 2.23 -5.14 0.38
C VAL A 38 1.79 -6.49 -0.19
N ALA A 39 2.62 -7.52 -0.08
CA ALA A 39 2.31 -8.86 -0.57
C ALA A 39 1.06 -9.44 0.09
N GLN A 40 0.91 -9.28 1.41
CA GLN A 40 -0.28 -9.74 2.13
C GLN A 40 -1.55 -8.98 1.74
N ALA A 41 -1.47 -7.66 1.57
CA ALA A 41 -2.61 -6.86 1.13
C ALA A 41 -3.02 -7.22 -0.29
N VAL A 42 -2.07 -7.36 -1.22
CA VAL A 42 -2.34 -7.79 -2.60
C VAL A 42 -2.94 -9.19 -2.65
N ALA A 43 -2.43 -10.14 -1.86
CA ALA A 43 -2.97 -11.50 -1.81
C ALA A 43 -4.42 -11.55 -1.27
N LEU A 44 -4.79 -10.64 -0.36
CA LEU A 44 -6.12 -10.59 0.23
C LEU A 44 -7.10 -9.79 -0.64
N PHE A 45 -6.72 -8.58 -1.06
CA PHE A 45 -7.61 -7.64 -1.72
C PHE A 45 -7.55 -7.72 -3.24
N GLY A 46 -6.51 -8.32 -3.83
CA GLY A 46 -6.20 -8.09 -5.23
C GLY A 46 -5.54 -6.73 -5.43
N VAL A 47 -4.71 -6.64 -6.47
CA VAL A 47 -3.88 -5.46 -6.73
C VAL A 47 -4.74 -4.24 -7.09
N GLU A 48 -5.85 -4.45 -7.80
CA GLU A 48 -6.80 -3.44 -8.24
C GLU A 48 -7.60 -2.76 -7.11
N ARG A 49 -7.46 -3.27 -5.88
CA ARG A 49 -8.05 -2.71 -4.65
C ARG A 49 -6.99 -2.23 -3.65
N CYS A 50 -5.72 -2.22 -4.02
CA CYS A 50 -4.64 -1.67 -3.21
C CYS A 50 -4.20 -0.30 -3.75
N LEU A 51 -3.94 0.68 -2.87
CA LEU A 51 -3.40 1.99 -3.25
C LEU A 51 -2.32 2.48 -2.28
N PHE A 52 -1.27 3.09 -2.80
CA PHE A 52 -0.21 3.72 -2.02
C PHE A 52 -0.70 4.97 -1.28
N GLY A 53 -0.20 5.18 -0.06
CA GLY A 53 -0.31 6.44 0.66
C GLY A 53 0.92 6.68 1.52
N SER A 54 1.48 7.87 1.47
CA SER A 54 2.74 8.17 2.15
C SER A 54 2.60 8.35 3.67
N ASN A 55 1.41 8.62 4.18
CA ASN A 55 1.19 9.08 5.57
C ASN A 55 2.03 10.32 5.95
N TYR A 56 2.53 11.08 4.97
CA TYR A 56 3.21 12.35 5.24
C TYR A 56 2.21 13.41 5.74
N PRO A 57 2.61 14.29 6.69
CA PRO A 57 3.98 14.45 7.20
C PRO A 57 4.34 13.59 8.43
N ILE A 58 3.51 12.64 8.86
CA ILE A 58 3.78 11.84 10.07
C ILE A 58 5.02 10.95 9.88
N GLU A 59 5.15 10.27 8.73
CA GLU A 59 6.30 9.38 8.44
C GLU A 59 7.65 10.11 8.37
N LYS A 60 7.66 11.44 8.28
CA LYS A 60 8.92 12.22 8.32
C LYS A 60 9.72 12.01 9.61
N LEU A 61 9.08 11.50 10.67
CA LEU A 61 9.74 11.17 11.93
C LEU A 61 10.81 10.08 11.74
N TRP A 62 10.65 9.21 10.74
CA TRP A 62 11.47 8.00 10.59
C TRP A 62 12.20 7.90 9.24
N THR A 63 11.82 8.70 8.24
CA THR A 63 12.38 8.60 6.88
C THR A 63 12.19 9.87 6.06
N SER A 64 12.89 9.97 4.92
CA SER A 64 12.58 10.93 3.86
C SER A 64 11.46 10.41 2.95
N TYR A 65 10.78 11.33 2.24
CA TYR A 65 9.68 10.93 1.35
C TYR A 65 10.21 10.07 0.20
N GLY A 66 11.39 10.41 -0.32
CA GLY A 66 12.06 9.66 -1.38
C GLY A 66 12.38 8.23 -0.94
N ASP A 67 12.97 8.07 0.25
CA ASP A 67 13.31 6.74 0.77
C ASP A 67 12.07 5.89 1.07
N LEU A 68 10.99 6.52 1.58
CA LEU A 68 9.72 5.83 1.78
C LEU A 68 9.15 5.36 0.45
N PHE A 69 9.05 6.25 -0.54
CA PHE A 69 8.51 5.91 -1.85
C PHE A 69 9.36 4.85 -2.56
N ALA A 70 10.68 4.91 -2.43
CA ALA A 70 11.59 3.90 -2.96
C ALA A 70 11.35 2.52 -2.33
N ALA A 71 11.10 2.45 -1.02
CA ALA A 71 10.77 1.20 -0.35
C ALA A 71 9.46 0.58 -0.87
N PHE A 72 8.42 1.39 -1.06
CA PHE A 72 7.16 0.92 -1.67
C PHE A 72 7.33 0.50 -3.14
N LYS A 73 8.10 1.25 -3.93
CA LYS A 73 8.41 0.89 -5.33
C LYS A 73 9.19 -0.43 -5.41
N SER A 74 10.14 -0.65 -4.49
CA SER A 74 10.88 -1.90 -4.40
C SER A 74 9.97 -3.07 -4.00
N ALA A 75 9.09 -2.88 -3.02
CA ALA A 75 8.11 -3.88 -2.59
C ALA A 75 7.16 -4.33 -3.72
N ALA A 76 6.79 -3.43 -4.63
CA ALA A 76 5.97 -3.74 -5.79
C ALA A 76 6.77 -4.22 -7.02
N GLY A 77 8.10 -4.34 -6.92
CA GLY A 77 8.99 -4.57 -8.07
C GLY A 77 8.86 -5.95 -8.74
N SER A 78 8.23 -6.91 -8.09
CA SER A 78 7.92 -8.24 -8.67
C SER A 78 6.61 -8.26 -9.46
N LEU A 79 5.79 -7.20 -9.37
CA LEU A 79 4.53 -7.07 -10.08
C LEU A 79 4.75 -6.52 -11.50
N SER A 80 3.83 -6.84 -12.41
CA SER A 80 3.83 -6.26 -13.76
C SER A 80 3.67 -4.73 -13.71
N GLU A 81 4.05 -4.03 -14.77
CA GLU A 81 3.88 -2.56 -14.83
C GLU A 81 2.41 -2.15 -14.68
N THR A 82 1.48 -2.93 -15.24
CA THR A 82 0.04 -2.74 -15.09
C THR A 82 -0.43 -2.96 -13.64
N ASP A 83 0.09 -3.97 -12.97
CA ASP A 83 -0.24 -4.20 -11.56
C ASP A 83 0.33 -3.10 -10.66
N GLN A 84 1.52 -2.58 -10.99
CA GLN A 84 2.10 -1.44 -10.30
C GLN A 84 1.25 -0.17 -10.52
N SER A 85 0.68 0.06 -11.71
CA SER A 85 -0.15 1.25 -11.96
C SER A 85 -1.39 1.28 -11.08
N TYR A 86 -2.01 0.14 -10.77
CA TYR A 86 -3.08 0.07 -9.78
C TYR A 86 -2.65 0.58 -8.40
N ILE A 87 -1.50 0.13 -7.90
CA ILE A 87 -1.00 0.54 -6.57
C ILE A 87 -0.67 2.03 -6.53
N PHE A 88 0.02 2.55 -7.56
CA PHE A 88 0.58 3.91 -7.52
C PHE A 88 -0.31 4.98 -8.18
N ASN A 89 -1.38 4.60 -8.87
CA ASN A 89 -2.27 5.56 -9.55
C ASN A 89 -3.74 5.08 -9.65
N ASP A 90 -4.00 4.01 -10.39
CA ASP A 90 -5.33 3.76 -10.97
C ASP A 90 -6.39 3.44 -9.93
N THR A 91 -6.02 2.72 -8.85
CA THR A 91 -6.95 2.44 -7.75
C THR A 91 -7.40 3.73 -7.08
N ALA A 92 -6.46 4.64 -6.80
CA ALA A 92 -6.77 5.94 -6.21
C ALA A 92 -7.61 6.80 -7.17
N ALA A 93 -7.26 6.83 -8.46
CA ALA A 93 -7.98 7.59 -9.47
C ALA A 93 -9.45 7.15 -9.57
N ARG A 94 -9.68 5.83 -9.62
CA ARG A 94 -11.01 5.22 -9.66
C ARG A 94 -11.81 5.48 -8.38
N VAL A 95 -11.21 5.25 -7.20
CA VAL A 95 -11.89 5.37 -5.90
C VAL A 95 -12.25 6.81 -5.59
N TYR A 96 -11.33 7.74 -5.83
CA TYR A 96 -11.51 9.16 -5.53
C TYR A 96 -12.13 9.95 -6.70
N ARG A 97 -12.44 9.29 -7.82
CA ARG A 97 -13.03 9.91 -9.02
C ARG A 97 -12.20 11.11 -9.51
N MET A 98 -10.88 10.92 -9.56
CA MET A 98 -9.98 11.95 -10.07
C MET A 98 -10.24 12.14 -11.56
N ALA A 99 -10.36 13.39 -12.00
CA ALA A 99 -10.44 13.70 -13.41
C ALA A 99 -9.11 13.34 -14.10
N PRO A 100 -9.12 12.92 -15.38
CA PRO A 100 -7.92 12.72 -16.17
C PRO A 100 -7.07 14.00 -16.25
#